data_AF-A0A6V7J2K3-F1
#
_entry.id   AF-A0A6V7J2K3-F1
#
_cell.length_a   1.000
_cell.length_b   1.000
_cell.length_c   1.000
_cell.angle_alpha   90.00
_cell.angle_beta   90.00
_cell.angle_gamma   90.00
#
_symmetry.space_group_name_H-M   'P 1'
#
loop_
_entity.id
_entity.type
_entity.pdbx_description
1 polymer ?
#
loop_
_entity_poly.entity_id
_entity_poly.type
_entity_poly.pdbx_seq_one_letter_code
_entity_poly.pdbx_strand_id
1 'polypeptide(L)'
;MTEDFVLSVGLGDDLVMRLSVDSMENFRTSLLITLQACKLPKYRVVLNGFGYIVFGVPDRDLNRTWRSAHTLNSIAGQLPLLPESAGVRIGQTRVLERDVSRRRFSQVRLYNAGRILHIYKCKPEDKKSKEKRFEMRWAQPEDFMELSVMPRMLLDHFPENVFEALAGLVKQQEDLPIYLDDV
;
A
#
# COMPACT_ATOMS: atom_id res chain seq x y z
N MET A 1 1.65 -24.47 10.45
CA MET A 1 2.41 -25.39 9.56
C MET A 1 2.43 -24.93 8.11
N THR A 2 1.53 -24.05 7.65
CA THR A 2 1.52 -23.60 6.24
C THR A 2 2.34 -22.34 5.96
N GLU A 3 2.65 -21.55 6.99
CA GLU A 3 3.35 -20.27 6.84
C GLU A 3 4.87 -20.41 6.68
N ASP A 4 5.44 -21.55 7.07
CA ASP A 4 6.89 -21.75 7.09
C ASP A 4 7.50 -22.03 5.71
N PHE A 5 6.69 -22.40 4.72
CA PHE A 5 7.18 -22.76 3.39
C PHE A 5 7.07 -21.65 2.34
N VAL A 6 6.29 -20.59 2.62
CA VAL A 6 6.16 -19.45 1.71
C VAL A 6 6.88 -18.25 2.31
N LEU A 7 7.67 -17.57 1.47
CA LEU A 7 8.29 -16.29 1.79
C LEU A 7 7.76 -15.24 0.80
N SER A 8 7.13 -14.20 1.34
CA SER A 8 6.74 -13.01 0.58
C SER A 8 7.76 -11.91 0.82
N VAL A 9 8.31 -11.33 -0.25
CA VAL A 9 9.25 -10.21 -0.17
C VAL A 9 8.54 -8.94 -0.63
N GLY A 10 8.64 -7.90 0.20
CA GLY A 10 8.05 -6.59 -0.04
C GLY A 10 9.06 -5.49 -0.06
N LEU A 11 8.92 -4.53 -0.97
CA LEU A 11 9.72 -3.31 -0.98
C LEU A 11 8.85 -2.10 -0.62
N GLY A 12 9.24 -1.35 0.39
CA GLY A 12 8.66 -0.07 0.79
C GLY A 12 7.12 -0.06 0.81
N ASP A 13 6.54 0.89 0.09
CA ASP A 13 5.10 1.05 0.04
C ASP A 13 4.48 0.23 -1.11
N ASP A 14 4.96 -1.00 -1.36
CA ASP A 14 4.42 -1.90 -2.40
C ASP A 14 2.87 -1.91 -2.44
N LEU A 15 2.35 -1.58 -3.63
CA LEU A 15 0.94 -1.63 -3.97
C LEU A 15 0.36 -3.02 -3.76
N VAL A 16 0.96 -4.04 -4.35
CA VAL A 16 0.38 -5.39 -4.48
C VAL A 16 0.24 -6.07 -3.14
N MET A 17 1.21 -5.88 -2.25
CA MET A 17 1.11 -6.40 -0.88
C MET A 17 -0.08 -5.83 -0.11
N ARG A 18 -0.51 -4.62 -0.48
CA ARG A 18 -1.63 -3.88 0.15
C ARG A 18 -2.93 -3.98 -0.66
N LEU A 19 -2.93 -4.74 -1.76
CA LEU A 19 -4.12 -5.01 -2.57
C LEU A 19 -4.95 -6.12 -1.93
N SER A 20 -5.91 -5.74 -1.08
CA SER A 20 -6.99 -6.61 -0.65
C SER A 20 -8.33 -6.16 -1.24
N VAL A 21 -9.34 -7.04 -1.22
CA VAL A 21 -10.71 -6.68 -1.65
C VAL A 21 -11.24 -5.53 -0.79
N ASP A 22 -10.97 -5.54 0.53
CA ASP A 22 -11.38 -4.46 1.44
C ASP A 22 -10.70 -3.13 1.10
N SER A 23 -9.38 -3.16 0.91
CA SER A 23 -8.59 -1.97 0.59
C SER A 23 -8.98 -1.39 -0.78
N MET A 24 -9.29 -2.24 -1.76
CA MET A 24 -9.77 -1.83 -3.08
C MET A 24 -11.15 -1.16 -3.03
N GLU A 25 -12.06 -1.65 -2.18
CA GLU A 25 -13.35 -1.02 -1.96
C GLU A 25 -13.21 0.36 -1.31
N ASN A 26 -12.37 0.47 -0.29
CA ASN A 26 -12.07 1.74 0.37
C ASN A 26 -11.46 2.74 -0.62
N PHE A 27 -10.55 2.28 -1.48
CA PHE A 27 -9.98 3.07 -2.57
C PHE A 27 -11.03 3.50 -3.59
N ARG A 28 -11.91 2.59 -4.04
CA ARG A 28 -12.99 2.91 -4.98
C ARG A 28 -13.91 3.99 -4.43
N THR A 29 -14.35 3.86 -3.18
CA THR A 29 -15.23 4.86 -2.54
C THR A 29 -14.53 6.20 -2.43
N SER A 30 -13.25 6.22 -2.02
CA SER A 30 -12.44 7.44 -1.96
C SER A 30 -12.27 8.10 -3.33
N LEU A 31 -12.03 7.30 -4.38
CA LEU A 31 -11.90 7.77 -5.75
C LEU A 31 -13.21 8.39 -6.27
N LEU A 32 -14.34 7.72 -6.05
CA LEU A 32 -15.65 8.22 -6.47
C LEU A 32 -16.00 9.55 -5.81
N ILE A 33 -15.77 9.68 -4.49
CA ILE A 33 -15.98 10.94 -3.76
C ILE A 33 -15.10 12.05 -4.34
N THR A 34 -13.85 11.73 -4.65
CA THR A 34 -12.90 12.69 -5.23
C THR A 34 -13.31 13.15 -6.62
N LEU A 35 -13.77 12.21 -7.46
CA LEU A 35 -14.26 12.52 -8.80
C LEU A 35 -15.53 13.37 -8.76
N GLN A 36 -16.43 13.14 -7.80
CA GLN A 36 -17.63 13.95 -7.58
C GLN A 36 -17.28 15.37 -7.08
N ALA A 37 -16.28 15.49 -6.20
CA ALA A 37 -15.82 16.77 -5.69
C ALA A 37 -14.94 17.56 -6.69
N CYS A 38 -14.44 16.90 -7.74
CA CYS A 38 -13.55 17.51 -8.72
C CYS A 38 -14.29 18.53 -9.59
N LYS A 39 -13.96 19.81 -9.40
CA LYS A 39 -14.49 20.93 -10.21
C LYS A 39 -13.71 21.20 -11.49
N LEU A 40 -12.63 20.44 -11.73
CA LEU A 40 -11.79 20.62 -12.91
C LEU A 40 -12.40 19.91 -14.13
N PRO A 41 -12.24 20.47 -15.35
CA PRO A 41 -12.71 19.78 -16.54
C PRO A 41 -11.90 18.49 -16.74
N LYS A 42 -12.60 17.38 -17.04
CA LYS A 42 -12.03 16.02 -17.07
C LYS A 42 -10.77 15.90 -17.93
N TYR A 43 -10.76 16.57 -19.09
CA TYR A 43 -9.61 16.54 -20.02
C TYR A 43 -8.34 17.13 -19.41
N ARG A 44 -8.45 18.16 -18.55
CA ARG A 44 -7.30 18.80 -17.91
C ARG A 44 -6.64 17.86 -16.91
N VAL A 45 -7.45 17.10 -16.17
CA VAL A 45 -6.96 16.07 -15.24
C VAL A 45 -6.23 14.97 -16.00
N VAL A 46 -6.83 14.47 -17.09
CA VAL A 46 -6.23 13.43 -17.93
C VAL A 46 -4.94 13.91 -18.60
N LEU A 47 -4.93 15.12 -19.16
CA LEU A 47 -3.76 15.66 -19.85
C LEU A 47 -2.59 15.89 -18.89
N ASN A 48 -2.86 16.44 -17.70
CA ASN A 48 -1.84 16.61 -16.66
C ASN A 48 -1.31 15.25 -16.17
N GLY A 49 -2.19 14.25 -16.04
CA GLY A 49 -1.81 12.88 -15.71
C GLY A 49 -0.98 12.20 -16.81
N PHE A 50 -1.30 12.45 -18.07
CA PHE A 50 -0.60 11.88 -19.22
C PHE A 50 0.87 12.29 -19.27
N GLY A 51 1.19 13.54 -18.89
CA GLY A 51 2.58 13.97 -18.75
C GLY A 51 3.38 13.11 -17.77
N TYR A 52 2.77 12.73 -16.63
CA TYR A 52 3.40 11.83 -15.66
C TYR A 52 3.58 10.39 -16.19
N ILE A 53 2.70 9.93 -17.07
CA ILE A 53 2.81 8.60 -17.69
C ILE A 53 3.93 8.58 -18.74
N VAL A 54 4.00 9.61 -19.59
CA VAL A 54 4.96 9.67 -20.70
C VAL A 54 6.37 10.04 -20.24
N PHE A 55 6.49 11.00 -19.31
CA PHE A 55 7.79 11.54 -18.88
C PHE A 55 8.23 11.02 -17.49
N GLY A 56 7.42 10.17 -16.87
CA GLY A 56 7.66 9.67 -15.52
C GLY A 56 7.25 10.65 -14.42
N VAL A 57 7.13 10.13 -13.20
CA VAL A 57 6.82 10.93 -12.01
C VAL A 57 8.12 11.45 -11.39
N PRO A 58 8.29 12.78 -11.22
CA PRO A 58 9.46 13.34 -10.54
C PRO A 58 9.59 12.83 -9.10
N ASP A 59 10.83 12.65 -8.60
CA ASP A 59 11.09 12.13 -7.25
C ASP A 59 10.38 12.90 -6.12
N ARG A 60 10.16 14.20 -6.33
CA ARG A 60 9.44 15.08 -5.39
C ARG A 60 7.97 14.72 -5.21
N ASP A 61 7.33 14.18 -6.26
CA ASP A 61 5.91 13.86 -6.29
C ASP A 61 5.65 12.37 -5.95
N LEU A 62 6.68 11.52 -5.98
CA LEU A 62 6.59 10.09 -5.67
C LEU A 62 6.08 9.83 -4.25
N ASN A 63 6.57 10.61 -3.28
CA ASN A 63 6.21 10.49 -1.87
C ASN A 63 4.97 11.33 -1.50
N ARG A 64 4.31 11.94 -2.49
CA ARG A 64 3.12 12.75 -2.22
C ARG A 64 1.94 11.82 -1.96
N THR A 65 1.66 11.56 -0.69
CA THR A 65 0.44 10.87 -0.28
C THR A 65 -0.76 11.75 -0.57
N TRP A 66 -1.69 11.23 -1.36
CA TRP A 66 -3.03 11.80 -1.39
C TRP A 66 -3.69 11.49 -0.04
N ARG A 67 -3.64 12.45 0.89
CA ARG A 67 -4.40 12.40 2.13
C ARG A 67 -5.67 13.21 1.91
N SER A 68 -6.79 12.54 1.69
CA SER A 68 -8.08 13.21 1.80
C SER A 68 -8.23 13.69 3.23
N ALA A 69 -8.37 15.00 3.43
CA ALA A 69 -8.66 15.59 4.73
C ALA A 69 -10.00 15.10 5.33
N HIS A 70 -10.79 14.34 4.56
CA HIS A 70 -12.07 13.76 5.00
C HIS A 70 -11.99 12.34 5.55
N THR A 71 -10.82 11.68 5.53
CA THR A 71 -10.64 10.30 6.04
C THR A 71 -10.28 10.22 7.53
N LEU A 72 -10.36 11.31 8.28
CA LEU A 72 -10.21 11.26 9.74
C LEU A 72 -11.50 10.88 10.49
N ASN A 73 -12.65 10.75 9.82
CA ASN A 73 -13.88 10.32 10.48
C ASN A 73 -14.71 9.42 9.54
N SER A 74 -14.94 8.17 9.97
CA SER A 74 -16.02 7.29 9.51
C SER A 74 -15.84 6.61 8.14
N ILE A 75 -15.06 5.52 8.13
CA ILE A 75 -15.57 4.32 7.44
C ILE A 75 -16.68 3.76 8.34
N ALA A 76 -17.90 3.73 7.82
CA ALA A 76 -19.04 3.07 8.44
C ALA A 76 -18.69 1.60 8.70
N GLY A 77 -18.42 1.27 9.97
CA GLY A 77 -17.99 -0.05 10.42
C GLY A 77 -17.30 -0.06 11.79
N GLN A 78 -16.84 1.10 12.30
CA GLN A 78 -16.23 1.24 13.63
C GLN A 78 -16.86 2.35 14.48
N LEU A 79 -18.16 2.63 14.30
CA LEU A 79 -18.89 3.45 15.28
C LEU A 79 -19.07 2.60 16.56
N PRO A 80 -18.45 2.96 17.70
CA PRO A 80 -18.40 2.10 18.89
C PRO A 80 -19.75 1.93 19.64
N LEU A 81 -20.84 2.51 19.11
CA LEU A 81 -22.07 2.75 19.89
C LEU A 81 -23.34 2.11 19.31
N LEU A 82 -23.22 1.24 18.30
CA LEU A 82 -24.37 0.49 17.78
C LEU A 82 -24.06 -1.02 17.80
N PRO A 83 -24.71 -1.82 18.66
CA PRO A 83 -24.53 -3.26 18.68
C PRO A 83 -25.26 -3.86 17.48
N GLU A 84 -24.53 -4.15 16.40
CA GLU A 84 -25.07 -4.76 15.17
C GLU A 84 -25.37 -6.25 15.38
N SER A 85 -26.50 -6.52 16.02
CA SER A 85 -27.14 -7.84 16.09
C SER A 85 -27.90 -8.14 14.79
N ALA A 86 -27.17 -8.20 13.66
CA ALA A 86 -27.75 -8.50 12.34
C ALA A 86 -26.79 -9.29 11.43
N GLY A 87 -26.01 -10.21 12.00
CA GLY A 87 -24.85 -10.84 11.36
C GLY A 87 -25.07 -11.83 10.22
N VAL A 88 -26.27 -11.98 9.62
CA VAL A 88 -26.46 -13.02 8.56
C VAL A 88 -27.22 -12.54 7.30
N ARG A 89 -28.05 -11.49 7.37
CA ARG A 89 -28.86 -11.04 6.21
C ARG A 89 -28.31 -9.82 5.46
N ILE A 90 -27.30 -9.14 6.00
CA ILE A 90 -26.78 -7.86 5.46
C ILE A 90 -25.74 -8.06 4.35
N GLY A 91 -25.04 -9.21 4.32
CA GLY A 91 -24.00 -9.48 3.34
C GLY A 91 -24.51 -9.56 1.89
N GLN A 92 -25.71 -10.10 1.67
CA GLN A 92 -26.29 -10.22 0.32
C GLN A 92 -26.88 -8.89 -0.19
N THR A 93 -27.40 -8.03 0.69
CA THR A 93 -28.03 -6.76 0.31
C THR A 93 -27.03 -5.66 -0.04
N ARG A 94 -25.83 -5.66 0.56
CA ARG A 94 -24.78 -4.67 0.26
C ARG A 94 -24.16 -4.86 -1.14
N VAL A 95 -24.09 -6.09 -1.64
CA VAL A 95 -23.59 -6.37 -3.00
C VAL A 95 -24.52 -5.81 -4.09
N LEU A 96 -25.83 -5.82 -3.83
CA LEU A 96 -26.88 -5.39 -4.76
C LEU A 96 -27.24 -3.89 -4.65
N GLU A 97 -26.48 -3.12 -3.87
CA GLU A 97 -26.80 -1.71 -3.62
C GLU A 97 -26.73 -0.88 -4.90
N ARG A 98 -27.69 0.03 -5.14
CA ARG A 98 -27.68 0.86 -6.36
C ARG A 98 -26.50 1.82 -6.38
N ASP A 99 -26.19 2.43 -5.24
CA ASP A 99 -25.02 3.29 -5.08
C ASP A 99 -23.76 2.44 -5.05
N VAL A 100 -22.92 2.61 -6.07
CA VAL A 100 -21.65 1.91 -6.18
C VAL A 100 -20.78 2.22 -4.97
N SER A 101 -20.79 3.43 -4.42
CA SER A 101 -19.89 3.86 -3.32
C SER A 101 -20.11 3.10 -2.02
N ARG A 102 -21.29 2.50 -1.85
CA ARG A 102 -21.72 1.81 -0.62
C ARG A 102 -21.63 0.27 -0.70
N ARG A 103 -21.43 -0.27 -1.91
CA ARG A 103 -21.28 -1.72 -2.12
C ARG A 103 -20.05 -2.27 -1.41
N ARG A 104 -20.25 -3.34 -0.64
CA ARG A 104 -19.20 -4.14 0.01
C ARG A 104 -19.27 -5.58 -0.47
N PHE A 105 -18.15 -6.11 -0.93
CA PHE A 105 -17.92 -7.48 -1.39
C PHE A 105 -16.97 -8.23 -0.45
N SER A 106 -16.10 -7.52 0.26
CA SER A 106 -15.23 -8.08 1.28
C SER A 106 -16.05 -8.69 2.43
N GLN A 107 -15.96 -10.01 2.58
CA GLN A 107 -16.55 -10.75 3.70
C GLN A 107 -15.49 -11.30 4.65
N VAL A 108 -14.27 -11.52 4.15
CA VAL A 108 -13.16 -12.14 4.87
C VAL A 108 -11.91 -11.30 4.65
N ARG A 109 -11.11 -11.11 5.70
CA ARG A 109 -9.81 -10.44 5.61
C ARG A 109 -8.84 -11.33 4.83
N LEU A 110 -8.22 -10.75 3.81
CA LEU A 110 -7.18 -11.41 3.04
C LEU A 110 -5.83 -10.95 3.55
N TYR A 111 -4.91 -11.90 3.64
CA TYR A 111 -3.55 -11.68 4.09
C TYR A 111 -2.58 -12.18 3.01
N ASN A 112 -1.40 -11.60 2.98
CA ASN A 112 -0.31 -12.11 2.17
C ASN A 112 0.15 -13.49 2.68
N ALA A 113 0.66 -14.29 1.77
CA ALA A 113 1.02 -15.67 2.07
C ALA A 113 2.39 -15.77 2.76
N GLY A 114 2.47 -16.62 3.78
CA GLY A 114 3.74 -16.99 4.40
C GLY A 114 4.38 -15.92 5.27
N ARG A 115 5.69 -16.08 5.51
CA ARG A 115 6.51 -15.11 6.23
C ARG A 115 6.82 -13.92 5.34
N ILE A 116 6.82 -12.73 5.90
CA ILE A 116 6.90 -11.49 5.13
C ILE A 116 8.20 -10.79 5.44
N LEU A 117 9.10 -10.73 4.46
CA LEU A 117 10.32 -9.95 4.53
C LEU A 117 10.06 -8.58 3.91
N HIS A 118 10.00 -7.56 4.75
CA HIS A 118 9.77 -6.19 4.31
C HIS A 118 11.07 -5.41 4.28
N ILE A 119 11.44 -4.96 3.09
CA ILE A 119 12.62 -4.17 2.80
C ILE A 119 12.19 -2.72 2.66
N TYR A 120 12.88 -1.80 3.31
CA TYR A 120 12.62 -0.37 3.13
C TYR A 120 13.92 0.38 2.91
N LYS A 121 13.79 1.50 2.19
CA LYS A 121 14.90 2.39 1.90
C LYS A 121 15.07 3.36 3.06
N CYS A 122 16.25 3.33 3.69
CA CYS A 122 16.59 4.30 4.74
C CYS A 122 16.73 5.69 4.13
N LYS A 123 16.26 6.71 4.86
CA LYS A 123 16.51 8.09 4.47
C LYS A 123 18.02 8.35 4.61
N PRO A 124 18.69 8.90 3.59
CA PRO A 124 20.11 9.22 3.72
C PRO A 124 20.27 10.28 4.80
N GLU A 125 21.15 10.03 5.78
CA GLU A 125 21.44 10.99 6.85
C GLU A 125 22.08 12.28 6.30
N ASP A 126 22.84 12.15 5.21
CA ASP A 126 23.46 13.25 4.49
C ASP A 126 22.81 13.48 3.12
N LYS A 127 22.36 14.71 2.85
CA LYS A 127 21.81 15.11 1.53
C LYS A 127 22.81 14.96 0.35
N LYS A 128 24.09 14.67 0.63
CA LYS A 128 25.16 14.51 -0.36
C LYS A 128 25.50 13.04 -0.65
N SER A 129 25.12 12.08 0.20
CA SER A 129 25.34 10.67 -0.09
C SER A 129 24.24 10.16 -1.02
N LYS A 130 24.64 9.71 -2.22
CA LYS A 130 23.74 9.07 -3.19
C LYS A 130 23.52 7.58 -2.89
N GLU A 131 24.22 7.04 -1.90
CA GLU A 131 24.14 5.63 -1.54
C GLU A 131 22.78 5.32 -0.91
N LYS A 132 22.03 4.46 -1.61
CA LYS A 132 20.75 3.94 -1.12
C LYS A 132 21.08 2.87 -0.07
N ARG A 133 20.84 3.17 1.21
CA ARG A 133 20.86 2.14 2.24
C ARG A 133 19.49 1.49 2.35
N PHE A 134 19.48 0.17 2.39
CA PHE A 134 18.27 -0.62 2.63
C PHE A 134 18.36 -1.26 4.02
N GLU A 135 17.20 -1.47 4.62
CA GLU A 135 17.04 -2.20 5.86
C GLU A 135 15.91 -3.22 5.68
N MET A 136 16.05 -4.38 6.32
CA MET A 136 15.08 -5.46 6.25
C MET A 136 14.49 -5.73 7.64
N ARG A 137 13.18 -5.95 7.67
CA ARG A 137 12.46 -6.37 8.87
C ARG A 137 11.48 -7.49 8.55
N TRP A 138 11.27 -8.38 9.50
CA TRP A 138 10.13 -9.29 9.46
C TRP A 138 8.87 -8.49 9.76
N ALA A 139 7.92 -8.48 8.81
CA ALA A 139 6.68 -7.74 8.93
C ALA A 139 5.51 -8.67 9.26
N GLN A 140 4.48 -8.11 9.88
CA GLN A 140 3.24 -8.81 10.16
C GLN A 140 2.24 -8.59 9.01
N PRO A 141 1.35 -9.56 8.74
CA PRO A 141 0.37 -9.43 7.66
C PRO A 141 -0.62 -8.27 7.91
N GLU A 142 -0.85 -7.89 9.16
CA GLU A 142 -1.68 -6.73 9.53
C GLU A 142 -1.11 -5.39 9.07
N ASP A 143 0.21 -5.29 8.86
CA ASP A 143 0.87 -4.05 8.43
C ASP A 143 0.49 -3.65 6.99
N PHE A 144 -0.06 -4.58 6.21
CA PHE A 144 -0.35 -4.39 4.78
C PHE A 144 -1.86 -4.28 4.48
N MET A 145 -2.69 -3.99 5.48
CA MET A 145 -4.15 -3.92 5.28
C MET A 145 -4.63 -2.61 4.62
N GLU A 146 -3.84 -1.53 4.68
CA GLU A 146 -4.25 -0.22 4.17
C GLU A 146 -3.56 0.12 2.84
N LEU A 147 -4.36 0.51 1.85
CA LEU A 147 -3.88 0.99 0.56
C LEU A 147 -3.82 2.52 0.58
N SER A 148 -2.62 3.09 0.64
CA SER A 148 -2.44 4.53 0.40
C SER A 148 -2.41 4.82 -1.10
N VAL A 149 -2.64 6.08 -1.52
CA VAL A 149 -2.56 6.46 -2.94
C VAL A 149 -1.29 7.27 -3.13
N MET A 150 -0.21 6.58 -3.53
CA MET A 150 1.10 7.18 -3.81
C MET A 150 1.68 6.57 -5.10
N PRO A 151 2.21 7.39 -6.03
CA PRO A 151 2.83 6.84 -7.25
C PRO A 151 3.99 5.88 -6.95
N ARG A 152 4.70 6.12 -5.84
CA ARG A 152 5.81 5.26 -5.39
C ARG A 152 5.38 3.82 -5.10
N MET A 153 4.13 3.56 -4.75
CA MET A 153 3.67 2.20 -4.44
C MET A 153 3.76 1.27 -5.64
N LEU A 154 3.45 1.80 -6.83
CA LEU A 154 3.58 1.06 -8.07
C LEU A 154 5.06 0.87 -8.43
N LEU A 155 5.88 1.89 -8.20
CA LEU A 155 7.31 1.80 -8.48
C LEU A 155 8.01 0.77 -7.59
N ASP A 156 7.69 0.76 -6.30
CA ASP A 156 8.29 -0.17 -5.33
C ASP A 156 7.94 -1.64 -5.67
N HIS A 157 6.86 -1.92 -6.40
CA HIS A 157 6.52 -3.27 -6.86
C HIS A 157 7.28 -3.72 -8.12
N PHE A 158 7.89 -2.81 -8.89
CA PHE A 158 8.55 -3.21 -10.12
C PHE A 158 9.74 -4.15 -9.84
N PRO A 159 9.88 -5.24 -10.62
CA PRO A 159 10.87 -6.29 -10.35
C PRO A 159 12.31 -5.75 -10.37
N GLU A 160 12.59 -4.75 -11.21
CA GLU A 160 13.89 -4.08 -11.28
C GLU A 160 14.25 -3.39 -9.95
N ASN A 161 13.28 -2.72 -9.33
CA ASN A 161 13.49 -2.01 -8.05
C ASN A 161 13.62 -3.00 -6.89
N VAL A 162 12.85 -4.08 -6.88
CA VAL A 162 12.98 -5.16 -5.90
C VAL A 162 14.35 -5.83 -6.02
N PHE A 163 14.80 -6.11 -7.24
CA PHE A 163 16.13 -6.67 -7.49
C PHE A 163 17.24 -5.73 -7.06
N GLU A 164 17.15 -4.43 -7.39
CA GLU A 164 18.12 -3.42 -6.94
C GLU A 164 18.21 -3.37 -5.41
N ALA A 165 17.06 -3.41 -4.73
CA ALA A 165 17.01 -3.40 -3.27
C ALA A 165 17.65 -4.66 -2.65
N LEU A 166 17.34 -5.84 -3.20
CA LEU A 166 17.93 -7.10 -2.75
C LEU A 166 19.45 -7.15 -3.00
N ALA A 167 19.91 -6.78 -4.19
CA ALA A 167 21.33 -6.70 -4.52
C ALA A 167 22.07 -5.69 -3.63
N GLY A 168 21.42 -4.54 -3.35
CA GLY A 168 21.91 -3.55 -2.40
C GLY A 168 22.07 -4.11 -0.99
N LEU A 169 21.06 -4.83 -0.48
CA LEU A 169 21.11 -5.47 0.83
C LEU A 169 22.23 -6.51 0.95
N VAL A 170 22.38 -7.38 -0.05
CA VAL A 170 23.43 -8.41 -0.05
C VAL A 170 24.81 -7.75 0.04
N LYS A 171 25.05 -6.70 -0.76
CA LYS A 171 26.31 -5.95 -0.71
C LYS A 171 26.53 -5.28 0.65
N GLN A 172 25.49 -4.66 1.22
CA GLN A 172 25.58 -4.06 2.56
C GLN A 172 25.89 -5.09 3.65
N GLN A 173 25.43 -6.33 3.50
CA GLN A 173 25.70 -7.40 4.43
C GLN A 173 27.11 -7.97 4.30
N GLU A 174 27.69 -7.99 3.10
CA GLU A 174 29.11 -8.34 2.88
C GLU A 174 30.07 -7.31 3.50
N ASP A 175 29.68 -6.04 3.50
CA ASP A 175 30.47 -4.93 4.07
C ASP A 175 30.36 -4.84 5.61
N LEU A 176 29.41 -5.55 6.24
CA LEU A 176 29.25 -5.60 7.70
C LEU A 176 30.25 -6.60 8.30
N PRO A 177 31.09 -6.21 9.28
CA PRO A 177 31.91 -7.17 10.00
C PRO A 177 30.99 -8.15 10.73
N ILE A 178 31.12 -9.43 10.41
CA ILE A 178 30.39 -10.53 11.03
C ILE A 178 30.74 -10.53 12.53
N TYR A 179 29.91 -9.91 13.37
CA TYR A 179 29.88 -10.24 14.79
C TYR A 179 29.12 -11.57 14.89
N LEU A 180 29.89 -12.66 14.94
CA LEU A 180 29.39 -13.93 15.44
C LEU A 180 29.06 -13.72 16.92
N ASP A 181 27.77 -13.61 17.24
CA ASP A 181 27.32 -13.79 18.61
C ASP A 181 27.43 -15.28 18.93
N ASP A 182 28.57 -15.67 19.50
CA ASP A 182 28.76 -16.95 20.18
C ASP A 182 27.96 -16.93 21.49
N VAL A 183 26.74 -17.50 21.50
CA VAL A 183 26.07 -18.04 22.71
C VAL A 183 25.25 -19.27 22.37
#